data_AF-A0A1H9ZZF1-F1
#
_entry.id   AF-A0A1H9ZZF1-F1
#
_cell.length_a   1.000
_cell.length_b   1.000
_cell.length_c   1.000
_cell.angle_alpha   90.00
_cell.angle_beta   90.00
_cell.angle_gamma   90.00
#
_symmetry.space_group_name_H-M   'P 1'
#
loop_
_entity.id
_entity.type
_entity.pdbx_description
1 polymer ?
#
loop_
_entity_poly.entity_id
_entity_poly.type
_entity_poly.pdbx_seq_one_letter_code
_entity_poly.pdbx_strand_id
1 'polypeptide(L)' 'MLRGLLKQGGTANVCALYLPNSEYTKDDLIDGVGVATPPQMADQMLNPKMRTFSF' A
#
# COMPACT_ATOMS: atom_id res chain seq x y z
N MET A 1 10.24 11.14 0.43
CA MET A 1 8.89 11.43 -0.08
C MET A 1 7.81 10.63 0.64
N LEU A 2 7.84 9.29 0.61
CA LEU A 2 6.82 8.42 1.25
C LEU A 2 6.59 8.71 2.74
N ARG A 3 7.66 8.81 3.54
CA ARG A 3 7.56 9.19 4.97
C ARG A 3 6.88 10.54 5.20
N GLY A 4 7.03 11.49 4.27
CA GLY A 4 6.36 12.80 4.35
C GLY A 4 4.85 12.66 4.12
N LEU A 5 4.45 11.83 3.16
CA LEU A 5 3.05 11.51 2.90
C LEU A 5 2.38 10.84 4.10
N LEU A 6 3.06 9.86 4.72
CA LEU A 6 2.57 9.21 5.94
C LEU A 6 2.37 10.19 7.09
N LYS A 7 3.33 11.10 7.31
CA LYS A 7 3.23 12.15 8.35
C LYS A 7 2.08 13.14 8.10
N GLN A 8 1.67 13.35 6.86
CA GLN A 8 0.55 14.21 6.49
C GLN A 8 -0.81 13.47 6.52
N GLY A 9 -0.85 12.23 7.00
CA GLY A 9 -2.07 11.42 7.11
C GLY A 9 -2.38 10.58 5.87
N GLY A 10 -1.48 10.53 4.89
CA GLY A 10 -1.59 9.61 3.77
C GLY A 10 -1.40 8.16 4.22
N THR A 11 -2.09 7.23 3.56
CA THR A 11 -1.96 5.79 3.82
C THR A 11 -1.17 5.14 2.70
N ALA A 12 -0.24 4.25 3.03
CA ALA A 12 0.49 3.45 2.06
C ALA A 12 0.44 1.98 2.46
N ASN A 13 0.18 1.11 1.47
CA ASN A 13 0.13 -0.33 1.67
C ASN A 13 0.89 -1.05 0.55
N VAL A 14 1.55 -2.15 0.88
CA VAL A 14 2.08 -3.09 -0.11
C VAL A 14 1.07 -4.21 -0.35
N CYS A 15 0.95 -4.71 -1.59
CA CYS A 15 0.14 -5.91 -1.83
C CYS A 15 0.81 -7.11 -1.15
N ALA A 16 0.01 -7.86 -0.38
CA ALA A 16 0.47 -9.03 0.38
C ALA A 16 1.18 -10.08 -0.50
N LEU A 17 0.82 -10.17 -1.79
CA LEU A 17 1.41 -11.12 -2.73
C LEU A 17 2.84 -10.77 -3.16
N TYR A 18 3.31 -9.54 -2.94
CA TYR A 18 4.68 -9.17 -3.29
C TYR A 18 5.70 -9.61 -2.24
N LEU A 19 5.32 -9.70 -0.97
CA LEU A 19 6.24 -10.08 0.10
C LEU A 19 6.78 -11.51 -0.06
N PRO A 20 5.95 -12.55 -0.34
CA PRO A 20 6.45 -13.92 -0.55
C PRO A 20 7.37 -14.09 -1.75
N ASN A 21 7.35 -13.13 -2.69
CA ASN A 21 8.20 -13.13 -3.88
C ASN A 21 9.49 -12.30 -3.67
N SER A 22 9.80 -11.96 -2.41
CA SER A 22 10.96 -11.16 -2.02
C SER A 22 11.64 -11.74 -0.79
N GLU A 23 12.85 -11.29 -0.50
CA GLU A 23 13.57 -11.61 0.74
C GLU A 23 13.03 -10.84 1.96
N TYR A 24 12.08 -9.92 1.75
CA TYR A 24 11.55 -9.03 2.78
C TYR A 24 10.22 -9.54 3.34
N THR A 25 10.06 -9.32 4.63
CA THR A 25 8.86 -9.64 5.39
C THR A 25 8.07 -8.38 5.72
N LYS A 26 6.92 -8.56 6.36
CA LYS A 26 6.11 -7.44 6.87
C LYS A 26 6.89 -6.58 7.88
N ASP A 27 7.80 -7.20 8.64
CA ASP A 27 8.55 -6.52 9.70
C ASP A 27 9.68 -5.64 9.12
N ASP A 28 10.04 -5.85 7.86
CA ASP A 28 11.00 -5.02 7.12
C ASP A 28 10.37 -3.76 6.50
N LEU A 29 9.05 -3.60 6.63
CA LEU A 29 8.34 -2.43 6.12
C LEU A 29 8.64 -1.19 6.98
N ILE A 30 8.70 -0.04 6.31
CA ILE A 30 8.82 1.25 6.99
C ILE A 30 7.62 1.45 7.92
N ASP A 31 7.87 1.95 9.14
CA ASP A 31 6.82 2.31 10.09
C ASP A 31 5.69 3.15 9.42
N GLY A 32 4.46 2.68 9.59
CA GLY A 32 3.27 3.28 9.00
C GLY A 32 2.90 2.76 7.61
N VAL A 33 3.71 1.89 6.99
CA VAL A 33 3.35 1.15 5.78
C VAL A 33 2.68 -0.16 6.15
N GLY A 34 1.46 -0.37 5.69
CA GLY A 34 0.69 -1.58 5.91
C GLY A 34 0.83 -2.60 4.79
N VAL A 35 0.06 -3.68 4.93
CA VAL A 35 -0.13 -4.70 3.90
C VAL A 35 -1.62 -4.73 3.55
N ALA A 36 -1.94 -4.76 2.26
CA ALA A 36 -3.32 -4.93 1.79
C ALA A 36 -3.42 -6.16 0.89
N THR A 37 -4.58 -6.82 0.92
CA THR A 37 -4.88 -7.95 0.04
C THR A 37 -5.28 -7.47 -1.36
N PRO A 38 -5.17 -8.32 -2.40
CA PRO A 38 -5.59 -7.94 -3.74
C PRO A 38 -7.06 -7.44 -3.81
N PRO A 39 -8.05 -8.07 -3.15
CA PRO A 39 -9.42 -7.54 -3.12
C PRO A 39 -9.52 -6.15 -2.49
N GLN A 40 -8.81 -5.89 -1.38
CA GLN A 40 -8.84 -4.58 -0.73
C GLN A 40 -8.25 -3.47 -1.62
N MET A 41 -7.18 -3.77 -2.37
CA MET A 41 -6.61 -2.83 -3.34
C MET A 41 -7.58 -2.61 -4.51
N ALA A 42 -8.18 -3.68 -5.04
CA ALA A 42 -9.14 -3.61 -6.14
C ALA A 42 -10.38 -2.76 -5.77
N ASP A 43 -10.92 -2.93 -4.56
CA ASP A 43 -12.05 -2.13 -4.06
C ASP A 43 -11.74 -0.63 -4.06
N GLN A 44 -10.50 -0.25 -3.72
CA GLN A 44 -10.09 1.16 -3.76
C GLN A 44 -9.94 1.66 -5.21
N MET A 45 -9.31 0.87 -6.07
CA MET A 45 -9.08 1.23 -7.47
C MET A 45 -10.36 1.37 -8.28
N LEU A 46 -11.39 0.57 -7.95
CA LEU A 46 -12.69 0.55 -8.61
C LEU A 46 -13.69 1.54 -7.98
N ASN A 47 -13.36 2.16 -6.84
CA ASN A 47 -14.25 3.09 -6.19
C ASN A 47 -14.43 4.36 -7.03
N PRO A 48 -15.65 4.70 -7.49
CA PRO A 48 -15.89 5.85 -8.35
C PRO A 48 -15.61 7.21 -7.66
N LYS A 49 -15.49 7.23 -6.32
CA LYS A 49 -15.13 8.42 -5.54
C LYS A 49 -13.62 8.58 -5.37
N MET A 50 -12.82 7.60 -5.79
CA MET A 50 -11.36 7.70 -5.78
C MET A 50 -10.82 7.82 -7.20
N ARG A 51 -9.84 8.72 -7.36
CA ARG A 51 -9.14 8.90 -8.61
C ARG A 51 -7.91 7.99 -8.61
N THR A 52 -7.91 6.99 -9.47
CA THR A 52 -6.79 6.06 -9.62
C THR A 52 -5.74 6.65 -10.55
N PHE A 53 -4.50 6.68 -10.09
CA PHE A 53 -3.32 7.05 -10.88
C PHE A 53 -2.35 5.86 -10.91
N SER A 54 -1.78 5.55 -12.07
CA SER A 54 -0.84 4.43 -12.28
C SER A 54 0.50 4.97 -12.80
N PHE A 55 1.60 4.38 -12.35
CA PHE A 55 2.97 4.80 -12.63
C PHE A 55 3.84 3.60 -13.04
#